data_AF-A0AAW0XG54-F1
#
_entry.id   AF-A0AAW0XG54-F1
#
_cell.length_a   1.000
_cell.length_b   1.000
_cell.length_c   1.000
_cell.angle_alpha   90.00
_cell.angle_beta   90.00
_cell.angle_gamma   90.00
#
_symmetry.space_group_name_H-M   'P 1'
#
loop_
_entity.id
_entity.type
_entity.pdbx_description
1 polymer ?
#
loop_
_entity_poly.entity_id
_entity_poly.type
_entity_poly.pdbx_seq_one_letter_code
_entity_poly.pdbx_strand_id
1 'polypeptide(L)'
;MRMHPIHLRPDVSHIPRYFDARNKREWQGRVSGVSDQGWCGASWAFSTLGVTQDRLSIESLGNESVRLAPQHLISCDRRGQSGCQGGHVDRAWQYLRRIGVVNEECYAYESGRTGQVPVCRIPHNANLFSLRCAAEEQ
;
A
#
# COMPACT_ATOMS: atom_id res chain seq x y z
N MET A 1 -2.66 -10.29 -15.74
CA MET A 1 -1.21 -9.99 -15.88
C MET A 1 -0.38 -10.91 -15.00
N ARG A 2 0.62 -11.60 -15.58
CA ARG A 2 1.71 -12.23 -14.82
C ARG A 2 2.70 -11.12 -14.44
N MET A 3 3.11 -11.05 -13.16
CA MET A 3 4.24 -10.20 -12.74
C MET A 3 5.52 -10.89 -13.24
N HIS A 4 5.87 -10.63 -14.49
CA HIS A 4 7.19 -10.99 -14.96
C HIS A 4 8.18 -9.98 -14.36
N PRO A 5 9.38 -10.42 -13.95
CA PRO A 5 10.44 -9.51 -13.58
C PRO A 5 10.65 -8.51 -14.71
N ILE A 6 10.76 -7.22 -14.37
CA ILE A 6 11.22 -6.24 -15.34
C ILE A 6 12.71 -6.48 -15.51
N HIS A 7 13.10 -7.09 -16.63
CA HIS A 7 14.50 -7.25 -16.99
C HIS A 7 15.03 -5.93 -17.55
N LEU A 8 15.33 -4.99 -16.65
CA LEU A 8 16.11 -3.82 -17.00
C LEU A 8 17.56 -4.26 -17.13
N ARG A 9 18.21 -3.91 -18.25
CA ARG A 9 19.67 -3.83 -18.33
C ARG A 9 20.03 -2.36 -18.11
N PRO A 10 20.09 -1.88 -16.86
CA PRO A 10 20.37 -0.49 -16.63
C PRO A 10 21.80 -0.20 -17.10
N ASP A 11 21.96 0.90 -17.82
CA ASP A 11 23.29 1.44 -18.04
C ASP A 11 23.80 2.00 -16.71
N VAL A 12 24.72 1.25 -16.10
CA VAL A 12 25.29 1.58 -14.79
C VAL A 12 26.05 2.91 -14.80
N SER A 13 26.46 3.42 -15.96
CA SER A 13 27.11 4.73 -16.07
C SER A 13 26.17 5.89 -15.72
N HIS A 14 24.86 5.67 -15.84
CA HIS A 14 23.82 6.67 -15.56
C HIS A 14 23.20 6.54 -14.16
N ILE A 15 23.61 5.54 -13.37
CA ILE A 15 23.13 5.40 -11.97
C ILE A 15 23.99 6.28 -11.08
N PRO A 16 23.40 7.22 -10.31
CA PRO A 16 24.18 8.10 -9.45
C PRO A 16 24.80 7.34 -8.28
N ARG A 17 25.99 7.75 -7.84
CA ARG A 17 26.67 7.18 -6.66
C ARG A 17 25.91 7.35 -5.35
N TYR A 18 25.07 8.38 -5.27
CA TYR A 18 24.21 8.67 -4.13
C TYR A 18 22.80 8.94 -4.63
N PHE A 19 21.83 8.30 -4.00
CA PHE A 19 20.43 8.46 -4.35
C PHE A 19 19.58 8.45 -3.09
N ASP A 20 18.74 9.47 -2.95
CA ASP A 20 17.68 9.53 -1.96
C ASP A 20 16.39 9.94 -2.68
N ALA A 21 15.41 9.04 -2.70
CA ALA A 21 14.12 9.26 -3.34
C ALA A 21 13.43 10.54 -2.84
N ARG A 22 13.64 10.90 -1.56
CA ARG A 22 13.04 12.08 -0.92
C ARG A 22 13.65 13.39 -1.39
N ASN A 23 14.92 13.34 -1.81
CA ASN A 23 15.69 14.52 -2.24
C ASN A 23 15.72 14.67 -3.77
N LYS A 24 15.06 13.78 -4.51
CA LYS A 24 14.96 13.86 -5.97
C LYS A 24 13.92 14.93 -6.32
N ARG A 25 14.33 15.98 -7.03
CA ARG A 25 13.47 17.12 -7.42
C ARG A 25 12.17 16.67 -8.08
N GLU A 26 12.26 15.67 -8.94
CA GLU A 26 11.13 15.10 -9.68
C GLU A 26 10.14 14.36 -8.77
N TRP A 27 10.53 13.97 -7.55
CA TRP A 27 9.70 13.22 -6.59
C TRP A 27 9.43 14.00 -5.30
N GLN A 28 9.75 15.30 -5.28
CA GLN A 28 9.56 16.16 -4.12
C GLN A 28 8.08 16.13 -3.67
N GLY A 29 7.85 15.76 -2.41
CA GLY A 29 6.50 15.62 -1.84
C GLY A 29 5.73 14.36 -2.27
N ARG A 30 6.35 13.46 -3.05
CA ARG A 30 5.70 12.24 -3.57
C ARG A 30 6.13 10.96 -2.85
N VAL A 31 7.11 11.06 -1.94
CA VAL A 31 7.49 9.99 -1.01
C VAL A 31 6.76 10.25 0.31
N SER A 32 5.94 9.30 0.72
CA SER A 32 5.14 9.41 1.93
C SER A 32 5.98 9.41 3.20
N GLY A 33 5.38 9.95 4.27
CA GLY A 33 6.00 9.99 5.59
C GLY A 33 6.09 8.61 6.24
N VAL A 34 6.84 8.54 7.34
CA VAL A 34 6.95 7.33 8.16
C VAL A 34 5.59 6.97 8.75
N SER A 35 5.21 5.70 8.65
CA SER A 35 3.98 5.15 9.22
C SER A 35 4.28 4.26 10.42
N ASP A 36 3.34 4.17 11.36
CA ASP A 36 3.45 3.34 12.56
C ASP A 36 2.46 2.17 12.52
N GLN A 37 2.99 0.94 12.58
CA GLN A 37 2.17 -0.28 12.62
C GLN A 37 1.66 -0.61 14.03
N GLY A 38 2.17 0.02 15.08
CA GLY A 38 1.81 -0.29 16.47
C GLY A 38 2.04 -1.76 16.86
N TRP A 39 1.13 -2.30 17.66
CA TRP A 39 1.21 -3.64 18.27
C TRP A 39 0.79 -4.80 17.34
N CYS A 40 0.67 -4.53 16.04
CA CYS A 40 0.33 -5.53 15.04
C CYS A 40 1.57 -5.88 14.22
N GLY A 41 1.87 -7.17 14.02
CA GLY A 41 2.92 -7.65 13.11
C GLY A 41 2.59 -7.44 11.63
N ALA A 42 2.29 -6.20 11.24
CA ALA A 42 1.74 -5.80 9.96
C ALA A 42 2.77 -5.12 9.02
N SER A 43 4.06 -5.25 9.28
CA SER A 43 5.13 -4.68 8.43
C SER A 43 4.97 -5.06 6.95
N TRP A 44 4.47 -6.27 6.68
CA TRP A 44 4.18 -6.76 5.33
C TRP A 44 3.12 -5.93 4.60
N ALA A 45 2.11 -5.43 5.31
CA ALA A 45 1.06 -4.58 4.75
C ALA A 45 1.52 -3.13 4.63
N PHE A 46 2.15 -2.59 5.67
CA PHE A 46 2.64 -1.21 5.70
C PHE A 46 3.74 -0.94 4.67
N SER A 47 4.72 -1.84 4.56
CA SER A 47 5.79 -1.69 3.55
C SER A 47 5.24 -1.78 2.12
N THR A 48 4.32 -2.72 1.87
CA THR A 48 3.71 -2.89 0.55
C THR A 48 2.89 -1.67 0.16
N LEU A 49 2.03 -1.16 1.05
CA LEU A 49 1.19 0.00 0.74
C LEU A 49 1.96 1.31 0.71
N GLY A 50 2.97 1.48 1.57
CA GLY A 50 3.88 2.63 1.54
C GLY A 50 4.58 2.76 0.19
N VAL A 51 5.15 1.67 -0.33
CA VAL A 51 5.75 1.68 -1.68
C VAL A 51 4.69 1.88 -2.77
N THR A 52 3.50 1.31 -2.60
CA THR A 52 2.42 1.43 -3.58
C THR A 52 1.95 2.88 -3.72
N GLN A 53 1.65 3.55 -2.62
CA GLN A 53 1.19 4.94 -2.64
C GLN A 53 2.27 5.91 -3.14
N ASP A 54 3.54 5.69 -2.77
CA ASP A 54 4.66 6.49 -3.27
C ASP A 54 4.78 6.35 -4.79
N ARG A 55 4.69 5.11 -5.30
CA ARG A 55 4.74 4.86 -6.75
C ARG A 55 3.54 5.45 -7.47
N LEU A 56 2.34 5.37 -6.91
CA LEU A 56 1.15 6.01 -7.49
C LEU A 56 1.37 7.52 -7.59
N SER A 57 1.86 8.17 -6.53
CA SER A 57 2.14 9.60 -6.53
C SER A 57 3.26 9.97 -7.52
N ILE A 58 4.34 9.20 -7.57
CA ILE A 58 5.47 9.42 -8.50
C ILE A 58 5.02 9.29 -9.97
N GLU A 59 4.38 8.17 -10.34
CA GLU A 59 4.00 7.88 -11.72
C GLU A 59 2.87 8.78 -12.22
N SER A 60 1.97 9.21 -11.33
CA SER A 60 0.89 10.16 -11.65
C SER A 60 1.33 11.63 -11.61
N LEU A 61 2.61 11.92 -11.36
CA LEU A 61 3.10 13.28 -11.13
C LEU A 61 2.36 14.01 -9.99
N GLY A 62 1.88 13.28 -9.00
CA GLY A 62 1.19 13.78 -7.81
C GLY A 62 -0.33 13.79 -7.92
N ASN A 63 -0.90 13.40 -9.07
CA ASN A 63 -2.35 13.39 -9.27
C ASN A 63 -3.05 12.29 -8.45
N GLU A 64 -2.32 11.23 -8.08
CA GLU A 64 -2.79 10.09 -7.27
C GLU A 64 -2.01 10.02 -5.95
N SER A 65 -2.15 11.06 -5.12
CA SER A 65 -1.48 11.14 -3.81
C SER A 65 -2.42 10.70 -2.68
N VAL A 66 -2.65 9.39 -2.58
CA VAL A 66 -3.63 8.78 -1.66
C VAL A 66 -2.95 8.07 -0.48
N ARG A 67 -3.54 8.14 0.72
CA ARG A 67 -3.16 7.29 1.85
C ARG A 67 -3.92 5.97 1.78
N LEU A 68 -3.25 4.90 1.38
CA LEU A 68 -3.88 3.57 1.26
C LEU A 68 -4.05 2.92 2.64
N ALA A 69 -5.13 2.15 2.83
CA ALA A 69 -5.49 1.52 4.10
C ALA A 69 -4.78 0.18 4.35
N PRO A 70 -3.77 0.08 5.25
CA PRO A 70 -3.19 -1.20 5.62
C PRO A 70 -4.22 -2.11 6.30
N GLN A 71 -5.21 -1.55 7.00
CA GLN A 71 -6.24 -2.34 7.66
C GLN A 71 -7.07 -3.18 6.68
N HIS A 72 -7.41 -2.63 5.51
CA HIS A 72 -8.11 -3.39 4.47
C HIS A 72 -7.28 -4.63 4.09
N LEU A 73 -5.99 -4.43 3.80
CA LEU A 73 -5.11 -5.53 3.44
C LEU A 73 -4.97 -6.56 4.58
N ILE A 74 -4.80 -6.10 5.82
CA ILE A 74 -4.66 -6.94 7.03
C ILE A 74 -5.91 -7.79 7.28
N SER A 75 -7.10 -7.21 7.14
CA SER A 75 -8.37 -7.89 7.42
C SER A 75 -8.85 -8.78 6.27
N CYS A 76 -8.54 -8.44 5.02
CA CYS A 76 -9.16 -9.06 3.84
C CYS A 76 -8.23 -9.96 3.01
N ASP A 77 -6.90 -9.78 3.05
CA ASP A 77 -5.98 -10.73 2.42
C ASP A 77 -5.76 -11.95 3.32
N ARG A 78 -6.61 -12.97 3.17
CA ARG A 78 -6.60 -14.16 4.04
C ARG A 78 -5.85 -15.35 3.45
N ARG A 79 -5.36 -15.26 2.20
CA ARG A 79 -4.76 -16.42 1.51
C ARG A 79 -3.30 -16.59 1.90
N GLY A 80 -3.09 -17.21 3.05
CA GLY A 80 -1.77 -17.45 3.66
C GLY A 80 -1.08 -16.16 4.08
N GLN A 81 -1.87 -15.22 4.59
CA GLN A 81 -1.41 -14.19 5.51
C GLN A 81 -2.01 -14.47 6.89
N SER A 82 -1.36 -13.96 7.93
CA SER A 82 -1.79 -14.15 9.32
C SER A 82 -2.08 -12.82 10.03
N GLY A 83 -2.39 -11.77 9.25
CA GLY A 83 -2.71 -10.43 9.76
C GLY A 83 -1.63 -9.89 10.70
N CYS A 84 -1.95 -9.73 11.99
CA CYS A 84 -1.02 -9.25 13.01
C CYS A 84 0.05 -10.26 13.46
N GLN A 85 0.00 -11.51 12.99
CA GLN A 85 1.05 -12.50 13.24
C GLN A 85 2.09 -12.57 12.10
N GLY A 86 2.02 -11.64 11.14
CA GLY A 86 2.91 -11.59 9.99
C GLY A 86 2.22 -11.95 8.67
N GLY A 87 2.97 -11.79 7.58
CA GLY A 87 2.50 -12.03 6.23
C GLY A 87 3.63 -11.93 5.22
N HIS A 88 3.33 -12.33 3.99
CA HIS A 88 4.25 -12.37 2.87
C HIS A 88 3.97 -11.20 1.91
N VAL A 89 5.03 -10.43 1.60
CA VAL A 89 4.96 -9.24 0.75
C VAL A 89 4.59 -9.59 -0.70
N ASP A 90 5.07 -10.70 -1.24
CA ASP A 90 4.74 -11.16 -2.60
C ASP A 90 3.24 -11.43 -2.76
N ARG A 91 2.59 -11.97 -1.71
CA ARG A 91 1.13 -12.21 -1.69
C ARG A 91 0.36 -10.91 -1.58
N ALA A 92 0.83 -9.95 -0.77
CA ALA A 92 0.25 -8.62 -0.70
C ALA A 92 0.24 -7.92 -2.08
N TRP A 93 1.36 -7.96 -2.81
CA TRP A 93 1.41 -7.45 -4.18
C TRP A 93 0.44 -8.18 -5.13
N GLN A 94 0.27 -9.51 -4.96
CA GLN A 94 -0.73 -10.25 -5.74
C GLN A 94 -2.16 -9.84 -5.39
N TYR A 95 -2.45 -9.55 -4.12
CA TYR A 95 -3.74 -9.04 -3.67
C TYR A 95 -4.03 -7.68 -4.30
N LEU A 96 -3.08 -6.74 -4.23
CA LEU A 96 -3.20 -5.43 -4.89
C LEU A 96 -3.49 -5.53 -6.38
N ARG A 97 -2.82 -6.46 -7.07
CA ARG A 97 -3.01 -6.67 -8.51
C ARG A 97 -4.38 -7.25 -8.87
N ARG A 98 -4.98 -8.06 -7.98
CA ARG A 98 -6.23 -8.79 -8.26
C ARG A 98 -7.47 -8.11 -7.73
N ILE A 99 -7.34 -7.46 -6.58
CA ILE A 99 -8.46 -6.93 -5.79
C ILE A 99 -8.24 -5.43 -5.54
N GLY A 100 -7.02 -5.02 -5.20
CA GLY A 100 -6.73 -3.64 -4.80
C GLY A 100 -7.08 -3.38 -3.32
N VAL A 101 -6.88 -2.14 -2.88
CA VAL A 101 -7.24 -1.68 -1.52
C VAL A 101 -7.94 -0.33 -1.60
N VAL A 102 -8.57 0.07 -0.50
CA VAL A 102 -9.22 1.39 -0.37
C VAL A 102 -8.28 2.33 0.38
N ASN A 103 -8.64 3.61 0.48
CA ASN A 103 -7.91 4.59 1.28
C ASN A 103 -8.22 4.47 2.78
N GLU A 104 -7.37 5.06 3.61
CA GLU A 104 -7.51 5.06 5.08
C GLU A 104 -8.83 5.69 5.56
N GLU A 105 -9.34 6.71 4.85
CA GLU A 105 -10.64 7.31 5.16
C GLU A 105 -11.77 6.27 5.10
N CYS A 106 -11.71 5.36 4.14
CA CYS A 106 -12.71 4.31 4.01
C CYS A 106 -12.50 3.13 4.96
N TYR A 107 -11.25 2.81 5.29
CA TYR A 107 -10.93 1.67 6.15
C TYR A 107 -9.83 2.01 7.16
N ALA A 108 -10.24 2.71 8.20
CA ALA A 108 -9.35 3.19 9.26
C ALA A 108 -8.52 2.08 9.94
N TYR A 109 -7.26 2.38 10.23
CA TYR A 109 -6.37 1.50 10.97
C TYR A 109 -6.72 1.36 12.45
N GLU A 110 -6.94 0.11 12.90
CA GLU A 110 -7.36 -0.23 14.27
C GLU A 110 -6.48 -1.31 14.91
N SER A 111 -5.93 -2.22 14.11
CA SER A 111 -5.10 -3.34 14.58
C SER A 111 -3.85 -2.90 15.34
N GLY A 112 -3.31 -1.71 15.06
CA GLY A 112 -2.12 -1.21 15.74
C GLY A 112 -2.32 -0.94 17.23
N ARG A 113 -3.56 -0.68 17.66
CA ARG A 113 -3.88 -0.46 19.08
C ARG A 113 -4.22 -1.77 19.81
N THR A 114 -4.87 -2.69 19.11
CA THR A 114 -5.44 -3.90 19.72
C THR A 114 -4.58 -5.15 19.55
N GLY A 115 -3.71 -5.17 18.53
CA GLY A 115 -3.03 -6.38 18.06
C GLY A 115 -4.00 -7.41 17.43
N GLN A 116 -5.29 -7.10 17.36
CA GLN A 116 -6.33 -7.99 16.84
C GLN A 116 -6.58 -7.69 15.36
N VAL A 117 -7.08 -8.69 14.63
CA VAL A 117 -7.43 -8.57 13.21
C VAL A 117 -8.96 -8.64 13.09
N PRO A 118 -9.63 -7.49 12.91
CA PRO A 118 -11.08 -7.49 12.75
C PRO A 118 -11.49 -8.12 11.43
N VAL A 119 -12.74 -8.58 11.39
CA VAL A 119 -13.32 -9.23 10.21
C VAL A 119 -13.27 -8.27 9.02
N CYS A 120 -12.93 -8.78 7.84
CA CYS A 120 -12.99 -8.04 6.59
C CYS A 120 -14.39 -7.43 6.39
N ARG A 121 -14.45 -6.09 6.32
CA ARG A 121 -15.70 -5.34 6.12
C ARG A 121 -16.03 -5.08 4.65
N ILE A 122 -15.15 -5.45 3.72
CA ILE A 122 -15.35 -5.27 2.27
C ILE A 122 -16.02 -6.52 1.69
N PRO A 123 -17.27 -6.43 1.20
CA PRO A 123 -17.93 -7.55 0.53
C PRO A 123 -17.21 -7.97 -0.76
N HIS A 124 -17.25 -9.26 -1.10
CA HIS A 124 -16.57 -9.80 -2.29
C HIS A 124 -17.00 -9.19 -3.63
N ASN A 125 -18.24 -8.66 -3.73
CA ASN A 125 -18.78 -8.04 -4.94
C ASN A 125 -18.87 -6.51 -4.81
N ALA A 126 -18.22 -5.93 -3.80
CA ALA A 126 -18.27 -4.50 -3.59
C ALA A 126 -17.43 -3.76 -4.63
N ASN A 127 -17.95 -2.61 -5.06
CA ASN A 127 -17.22 -1.59 -5.81
C ASN A 127 -17.13 -0.30 -4.99
N LEU A 128 -16.34 0.67 -5.46
CA LEU A 128 -16.15 1.94 -4.77
C LEU A 128 -17.47 2.67 -4.44
N PHE A 129 -18.45 2.63 -5.35
CA PHE A 129 -19.77 3.22 -5.13
C PHE A 129 -20.54 2.53 -3.99
N SER A 130 -20.50 1.20 -3.93
CA SER A 130 -21.20 0.42 -2.91
C SER A 130 -20.60 0.57 -1.52
N LEU A 131 -19.30 0.86 -1.43
CA LEU A 131 -18.59 0.99 -0.17
C LEU A 131 -18.81 2.34 0.51
N ARG A 132 -19.39 3.33 -0.19
CA ARG A 132 -19.56 4.72 0.30
C ARG A 132 -18.27 5.29 0.90
N CYS A 133 -17.12 4.87 0.37
CA CYS A 133 -15.84 5.52 0.61
C CYS A 133 -15.93 6.91 -0.04
N ALA A 134 -16.36 7.93 0.69
CA ALA A 134 -16.31 9.29 0.17
C ALA A 134 -14.85 9.74 0.17
N ALA A 135 -14.35 10.16 -0.99
CA ALA A 135 -13.27 11.14 -1.01
C ALA A 135 -13.92 12.44 -0.54
N GLU A 136 -13.53 12.97 0.61
CA GLU A 136 -13.86 14.37 0.89
C GLU A 136 -13.05 15.22 -0.11
N GLU A 137 -13.74 15.75 -1.12
CA GLU A 137 -13.21 16.83 -1.94
C GLU A 137 -12.96 18.03 -1.01
N GLN A 138 -11.70 18.41 -0.86
CA GLN A 138 -11.26 19.71 -0.36
C GLN A 138 -10.44 20.40 -1.45
#